data_AF-A0A2J8IBI0-F1
#
_entry.id   AF-A0A2J8IBI0-F1
#
_cell.length_a   1.000
_cell.length_b   1.000
_cell.length_c   1.000
_cell.angle_alpha   90.00
_cell.angle_beta   90.00
_cell.angle_gamma   90.00
#
_symmetry.space_group_name_H-M   'P 1'
#
loop_
_entity.id
_entity.type
_entity.pdbx_description
1 polymer ?
#
loop_
_entity_poly.entity_id
_entity_poly.type
_entity_poly.pdbx_seq_one_letter_code
_entity_poly.pdbx_strand_id
1 'polypeptide(L)'
;MQSLGSSRSSSKPARGGFSMFRISGPGLMVLVTAFVVAVIFAANQNDVVGWVVAVIAAFWLALACFVVFSIQKAAKKAGAKLNEAHNAFTTAAGRGPYTAADQGGTRVVGERSQAEEVRDLKLDHSFKIVQVQVRVVEEERAKGAAANQDTINRALETIEITATNARDMIKSSGGSGEPVTGTIID
;
A
#
# COMPACT_ATOMS: atom_id res chain seq x y z
N MET A 1 46.88 -0.10 -37.58
CA MET A 1 46.39 -0.51 -36.26
C MET A 1 46.13 0.75 -35.45
N GLN A 2 44.86 1.12 -35.27
CA GLN A 2 44.43 2.32 -34.53
C GLN A 2 43.14 2.01 -33.77
N SER A 3 43.00 2.67 -32.61
CA SER A 3 41.76 2.85 -31.80
C SER A 3 41.35 1.68 -30.89
N LEU A 4 40.95 1.78 -29.62
CA LEU A 4 40.64 2.84 -28.62
C LEU A 4 41.09 2.28 -27.24
N GLY A 5 41.57 3.04 -26.25
CA GLY A 5 40.83 4.10 -25.54
C GLY A 5 40.11 3.53 -24.31
N SER A 6 40.85 3.27 -23.22
CA SER A 6 40.30 2.85 -21.92
C SER A 6 39.73 4.04 -21.15
N SER A 7 38.41 4.19 -21.14
CA SER A 7 37.70 5.16 -20.30
C SER A 7 37.45 4.57 -18.91
N ARG A 8 38.26 4.98 -17.92
CA ARG A 8 37.89 4.85 -16.50
C ARG A 8 36.74 5.82 -16.22
N SER A 9 35.54 5.28 -16.02
CA SER A 9 34.41 6.05 -15.48
C SER A 9 34.72 6.40 -14.02
N SER A 10 35.00 7.68 -13.76
CA SER A 10 35.05 8.25 -12.43
C SER A 10 33.62 8.51 -11.95
N SER A 11 33.07 7.56 -11.19
CA SER A 11 31.79 7.75 -10.50
C SER A 11 31.96 8.81 -9.39
N LYS A 12 31.54 10.04 -9.67
CA LYS A 12 31.28 11.06 -8.64
C LYS A 12 30.12 10.57 -7.76
N PRO A 13 30.21 10.64 -6.42
CA PRO A 13 29.05 10.33 -5.58
C PRO A 13 28.00 11.42 -5.79
N ALA A 14 26.79 10.99 -6.17
CA ALA A 14 25.63 11.86 -6.24
C ALA A 14 25.38 12.47 -4.86
N ARG A 15 25.24 13.79 -4.87
CA ARG A 15 24.89 14.64 -3.73
C ARG A 15 23.60 14.08 -3.10
N GLY A 16 23.72 13.59 -1.87
CA GLY A 16 22.64 12.97 -1.12
C GLY A 16 21.41 13.86 -1.05
N GLY A 17 20.31 13.37 -1.62
CA GLY A 17 18.98 13.92 -1.45
C GLY A 17 18.56 13.86 0.02
N PHE A 18 17.81 14.88 0.42
CA PHE A 18 17.31 15.13 1.76
C PHE A 18 16.68 13.90 2.43
N SER A 19 17.50 13.17 3.19
CA SER A 19 17.06 12.29 4.27
C SER A 19 16.73 13.16 5.49
N MET A 20 15.56 13.78 5.50
CA MET A 20 15.03 14.46 6.69
C MET A 20 13.60 13.99 6.97
N PHE A 21 13.43 12.69 7.19
CA PHE A 21 12.18 12.13 7.69
C PHE A 21 12.39 11.06 8.76
N ARG A 22 13.40 11.21 9.61
CA ARG A 22 13.58 10.35 10.80
C ARG A 22 14.17 11.12 11.98
N ILE A 23 13.53 12.22 12.37
CA ILE A 23 13.61 12.82 13.73
C ILE A 23 12.39 13.74 13.87
N SER A 24 11.22 13.13 14.04
CA SER A 24 10.04 13.83 14.57
C SER A 24 9.73 13.19 15.91
N GLY A 25 10.35 13.70 16.95
CA GLY A 25 10.19 13.19 18.32
C GLY A 25 10.32 14.33 19.32
N PRO A 26 11.50 14.97 19.42
CA PRO A 26 11.70 16.06 20.37
C PRO A 26 11.23 17.43 19.85
N GLY A 27 11.53 17.78 18.59
CA GLY A 27 11.16 19.09 18.03
C GLY A 27 9.66 19.34 17.93
N LEU A 28 8.89 18.30 17.58
CA LEU A 28 7.43 18.36 17.57
C LEU A 28 6.87 18.62 18.98
N MET A 29 7.41 17.96 20.01
CA MET A 29 6.96 18.15 21.40
C MET A 29 7.21 19.56 21.91
N VAL A 30 8.35 20.17 21.54
CA VAL A 30 8.65 21.56 21.88
C VAL A 30 7.68 22.52 21.17
N LEU A 31 7.40 22.30 19.89
CA LEU A 31 6.44 23.12 19.13
C LEU A 31 5.01 23.01 19.67
N VAL A 32 4.56 21.79 20.00
CA VAL A 32 3.25 21.56 20.62
C VAL A 32 3.16 22.25 21.98
N THR A 33 4.22 22.16 22.79
CA THR A 33 4.27 22.82 24.10
C THR A 33 4.22 24.35 23.96
N ALA A 34 5.02 24.92 23.06
CA ALA A 34 5.01 26.36 22.79
C ALA A 34 3.65 26.84 22.25
N PHE A 35 3.01 26.04 21.40
CA PHE A 35 1.67 26.32 20.88
C PHE A 35 0.61 26.33 21.99
N VAL A 36 0.63 25.35 22.90
CA VAL A 36 -0.29 25.30 24.05
C VAL A 36 -0.09 26.51 24.96
N VAL A 37 1.17 26.91 25.23
CA VAL A 37 1.47 28.11 26.03
C VAL A 37 0.94 29.38 25.36
N ALA A 38 1.12 29.53 24.04
CA ALA A 38 0.60 30.67 23.28
C ALA A 38 -0.93 30.75 23.34
N VAL A 39 -1.61 29.60 23.23
CA VAL A 39 -3.07 29.51 23.36
C VAL A 39 -3.54 29.93 24.75
N ILE A 40 -2.89 29.47 25.81
CA ILE A 40 -3.22 29.85 27.20
C ILE A 40 -3.02 31.35 27.41
N PHE A 41 -1.94 31.93 26.87
CA PHE A 41 -1.66 33.36 27.00
C PHE A 41 -2.67 34.22 26.22
N ALA A 42 -3.08 33.77 25.02
CA ALA A 42 -4.13 34.41 24.25
C ALA A 42 -5.50 34.36 24.98
N ALA A 43 -5.82 33.23 25.62
CA ALA A 43 -7.05 33.09 26.40
C ALA A 43 -7.07 33.94 27.68
N ASN A 44 -5.89 34.20 28.28
CA ASN A 44 -5.77 34.94 29.54
C ASN A 44 -5.92 36.48 29.38
N GLN A 45 -5.89 37.03 28.17
CA GLN A 45 -6.12 38.47 27.95
C GLN A 45 -7.61 38.89 27.97
N ASN A 46 -8.54 37.98 28.28
CA ASN A 46 -9.99 38.22 28.29
C ASN A 46 -10.51 38.86 26.98
N ASP A 47 -9.86 38.52 25.86
CA ASP A 47 -10.26 38.94 24.52
C ASP A 47 -10.99 37.77 23.84
N VAL A 48 -12.15 38.06 23.25
CA VAL A 48 -13.02 37.10 22.55
C VAL A 48 -12.24 36.38 21.44
N VAL A 49 -11.32 37.09 20.79
CA VAL A 49 -10.47 36.54 19.73
C VAL A 49 -9.56 35.43 20.28
N GLY A 50 -9.00 35.61 21.47
CA GLY A 50 -8.15 34.62 22.13
C GLY A 50 -8.89 33.33 22.45
N TRP A 51 -10.13 33.43 22.94
CA TRP A 51 -10.98 32.27 23.21
C TRP A 51 -11.38 31.50 21.93
N VAL A 52 -11.67 32.22 20.83
CA VAL A 52 -11.98 31.57 19.54
C VAL A 52 -10.78 30.80 19.01
N VAL A 53 -9.59 31.41 19.02
CA VAL A 53 -8.36 30.75 18.58
C VAL A 53 -8.04 29.55 19.49
N ALA A 54 -8.24 29.67 20.80
CA ALA A 54 -8.01 28.59 21.75
C ALA A 54 -8.90 27.37 21.49
N VAL A 55 -10.19 27.56 21.23
CA VAL A 55 -11.13 26.46 20.94
C VAL A 55 -10.77 25.78 19.62
N ILE A 56 -10.47 26.55 18.57
CA ILE A 56 -10.08 26.00 17.27
C ILE A 56 -8.78 25.21 17.37
N ALA A 57 -7.78 25.77 18.08
CA ALA A 57 -6.51 25.11 18.34
C ALA A 57 -6.68 23.80 19.13
N ALA A 58 -7.48 23.81 20.20
CA ALA A 58 -7.78 22.63 21.00
C ALA A 58 -8.50 21.55 20.18
N PHE A 59 -9.42 21.95 19.30
CA PHE A 59 -10.10 21.04 18.38
C PHE A 59 -9.12 20.34 17.43
N TRP A 60 -8.21 21.09 16.79
CA TRP A 60 -7.19 20.51 15.91
C TRP A 60 -6.22 19.60 16.64
N LEU A 61 -5.82 19.97 17.86
CA LEU A 61 -4.97 19.14 18.71
C LEU A 61 -5.68 17.82 19.06
N ALA A 62 -6.94 17.87 19.47
CA ALA A 62 -7.74 16.70 19.78
C ALA A 62 -7.89 15.77 18.58
N LEU A 63 -8.13 16.32 17.38
CA LEU A 63 -8.21 15.56 16.14
C LEU A 63 -6.87 14.87 15.82
N ALA A 64 -5.76 15.61 15.91
CA ALA A 64 -4.42 15.05 15.70
C ALA A 64 -4.11 13.91 16.70
N CYS A 65 -4.39 14.12 17.99
CA CYS A 65 -4.26 13.10 19.01
C CYS A 65 -5.14 11.87 18.71
N PHE A 66 -6.40 12.08 18.31
CA PHE A 66 -7.33 11.01 17.96
C PHE A 66 -6.79 10.14 16.82
N VAL A 67 -6.26 10.76 15.76
CA VAL A 67 -5.66 10.06 14.62
C VAL A 67 -4.41 9.29 15.04
N VAL A 68 -3.52 9.89 15.83
CA VAL A 68 -2.31 9.22 16.30
C VAL A 68 -2.67 8.03 17.20
N PHE A 69 -3.62 8.20 18.13
CA PHE A 69 -4.07 7.12 19.01
C PHE A 69 -4.83 6.02 18.27
N SER A 70 -5.61 6.33 17.23
CA SER A 70 -6.31 5.33 16.42
C SER A 70 -5.33 4.48 15.63
N ILE A 71 -4.30 5.09 15.02
CA ILE A 71 -3.22 4.37 14.32
C ILE A 71 -2.39 3.56 15.31
N GLN A 72 -2.01 4.12 16.46
CA GLN A 72 -1.26 3.38 17.49
C GLN A 72 -2.06 2.19 18.03
N LYS A 73 -3.36 2.33 18.24
CA LYS A 73 -4.23 1.21 18.66
C LYS A 73 -4.38 0.17 17.56
N ALA A 74 -4.51 0.57 16.29
CA ALA A 74 -4.58 -0.33 15.15
C ALA A 74 -3.27 -1.10 14.95
N ALA A 75 -2.13 -0.40 15.00
CA ALA A 75 -0.79 -0.98 14.87
C ALA A 75 -0.48 -1.96 16.02
N LYS A 76 -0.85 -1.64 17.27
CA LYS A 76 -0.68 -2.56 18.40
C LYS A 76 -1.51 -3.84 18.25
N LYS A 77 -2.74 -3.74 17.75
CA LYS A 77 -3.60 -4.92 17.49
C LYS A 77 -3.11 -5.75 16.30
N ALA A 78 -2.64 -5.10 15.24
CA ALA A 78 -2.05 -5.78 14.08
C ALA A 78 -0.74 -6.48 14.43
N GLY A 79 0.12 -5.85 15.24
CA GLY A 79 1.36 -6.44 15.73
C GLY A 79 1.13 -7.69 16.57
N ALA A 80 0.13 -7.68 17.45
CA ALA A 80 -0.25 -8.87 18.22
C ALA A 80 -0.71 -10.03 17.33
N LYS A 81 -1.50 -9.74 16.29
CA LYS A 81 -2.00 -10.75 15.34
C LYS A 81 -0.92 -11.27 14.40
N LEU A 82 0.02 -10.42 13.99
CA LEU A 82 1.18 -10.83 13.21
C LEU A 82 2.15 -11.67 14.04
N ASN A 83 2.36 -11.35 15.31
CA ASN A 83 3.21 -12.15 16.19
C ASN A 83 2.58 -13.52 16.53
N GLU A 84 1.25 -13.56 16.69
CA GLU A 84 0.46 -14.79 16.84
C GLU A 84 0.52 -15.64 15.56
N ALA A 85 0.34 -15.04 14.39
CA ALA A 85 0.44 -15.72 13.10
C ALA A 85 1.88 -16.15 12.76
N HIS A 86 2.89 -15.35 13.14
CA HIS A 86 4.29 -15.70 12.96
C HIS A 86 4.69 -16.86 13.86
N ASN A 87 4.29 -16.87 15.14
CA ASN A 87 4.50 -18.00 16.05
C ASN A 87 3.75 -19.26 15.59
N ALA A 88 2.51 -19.11 15.11
CA ALA A 88 1.75 -20.22 14.53
C ALA A 88 2.41 -20.75 13.25
N PHE A 89 2.94 -19.87 12.40
CA PHE A 89 3.69 -20.24 11.20
C PHE A 89 5.01 -20.91 11.54
N THR A 90 5.78 -20.44 12.53
CA THR A 90 7.02 -21.10 12.98
C THR A 90 6.74 -22.47 13.61
N THR A 91 5.60 -22.63 14.29
CA THR A 91 5.15 -23.92 14.83
C THR A 91 4.68 -24.86 13.72
N ALA A 92 3.98 -24.35 12.69
CA ALA A 92 3.46 -25.11 11.55
C ALA A 92 4.49 -25.36 10.43
N ALA A 93 5.51 -24.52 10.29
CA ALA A 93 6.60 -24.61 9.31
C ALA A 93 7.73 -25.55 9.75
N GLY A 94 7.48 -26.41 10.74
CA GLY A 94 8.17 -27.70 10.82
C GLY A 94 9.56 -27.69 11.48
N ARG A 95 9.70 -27.07 12.65
CA ARG A 95 10.82 -27.42 13.57
C ARG A 95 10.36 -27.60 15.01
N GLY A 96 9.37 -28.48 15.22
CA GLY A 96 9.07 -29.12 16.50
C GLY A 96 9.54 -30.58 16.47
N PRO A 97 9.92 -31.20 17.61
CA PRO A 97 10.58 -32.49 17.62
C PRO A 97 9.68 -33.60 17.09
N TYR A 98 10.22 -34.30 16.10
CA TYR A 98 9.84 -35.60 15.57
C TYR A 98 8.96 -36.45 16.51
N THR A 99 7.69 -36.59 16.16
CA THR A 99 6.97 -37.84 16.38
C THR A 99 6.20 -38.18 15.12
N ALA A 100 6.48 -39.39 14.64
CA ALA A 100 5.92 -39.96 13.44
C ALA A 100 4.40 -40.07 13.52
N ALA A 101 3.71 -39.73 12.43
CA ALA A 101 2.99 -40.73 11.63
C ALA A 101 2.08 -40.04 10.60
N ASP A 102 2.16 -40.60 9.39
CA ASP A 102 1.06 -40.81 8.46
C ASP A 102 0.75 -39.73 7.39
N GLN A 103 0.77 -40.22 6.14
CA GLN A 103 0.25 -39.63 4.88
C GLN A 103 1.08 -38.50 4.23
N GLY A 104 2.26 -38.89 3.72
CA GLY A 104 3.17 -38.08 2.92
C GLY A 104 2.71 -37.81 1.48
N GLY A 105 1.66 -37.00 1.32
CA GLY A 105 1.47 -36.19 0.13
C GLY A 105 2.19 -34.86 0.31
N THR A 106 3.44 -34.76 -0.16
CA THR A 106 4.15 -33.47 -0.24
C THR A 106 3.47 -32.60 -1.30
N ARG A 107 2.42 -31.87 -0.92
CA ARG A 107 2.03 -30.70 -1.71
C ARG A 107 3.15 -29.69 -1.53
N VAL A 108 3.84 -29.39 -2.63
CA VAL A 108 4.71 -28.23 -2.69
C VAL A 108 3.78 -27.04 -2.43
N VAL A 109 3.84 -26.44 -1.24
CA VAL A 109 3.38 -25.07 -1.06
C VAL A 109 4.40 -24.27 -1.86
N GLY A 110 4.14 -24.12 -3.16
CA GLY A 110 5.01 -23.40 -4.06
C GLY A 110 5.30 -22.04 -3.45
N GLU A 111 6.58 -21.70 -3.31
CA GLU A 111 6.95 -20.30 -3.18
C GLU A 111 6.18 -19.55 -4.24
N ARG A 112 5.39 -18.55 -3.83
CA ARG A 112 4.59 -17.72 -4.73
C ARG A 112 5.52 -17.28 -5.86
N SER A 113 5.30 -17.82 -7.06
CA SER A 113 6.31 -17.66 -8.11
C SER A 113 6.36 -16.20 -8.52
N GLN A 114 7.51 -15.71 -9.00
CA GLN A 114 7.60 -14.34 -9.53
C GLN A 114 6.53 -14.05 -10.60
N ALA A 115 6.10 -15.08 -11.34
CA ALA A 115 5.01 -14.99 -12.31
C ALA A 115 3.62 -14.79 -11.66
N GLU A 116 3.39 -15.38 -10.49
CA GLU A 116 2.16 -15.17 -9.70
C GLU A 116 2.15 -13.78 -9.05
N GLU A 117 3.28 -13.30 -8.53
CA GLU A 117 3.36 -11.95 -7.96
C GLU A 117 3.11 -10.85 -9.00
N VAL A 118 3.71 -10.97 -10.19
CA VAL A 118 3.45 -10.06 -11.31
C VAL A 118 1.99 -10.16 -11.80
N ARG A 119 1.40 -11.35 -11.75
CA ARG A 119 -0.02 -11.56 -12.08
C ARG A 119 -0.92 -10.86 -11.08
N ASP A 120 -0.69 -11.05 -9.78
CA ASP A 120 -1.46 -10.43 -8.71
C ASP A 120 -1.40 -8.90 -8.79
N LEU A 121 -0.22 -8.33 -9.09
CA LEU A 121 -0.06 -6.90 -9.30
C LEU A 121 -0.84 -6.37 -10.52
N LYS A 122 -0.86 -7.13 -11.62
CA LYS A 122 -1.65 -6.80 -12.82
C LYS A 122 -3.16 -6.95 -12.57
N LEU A 123 -3.57 -7.94 -11.78
CA LEU A 123 -4.97 -8.12 -11.38
C LEU A 123 -5.44 -6.96 -10.51
N ASP A 124 -4.64 -6.56 -9.51
CA ASP A 124 -4.92 -5.38 -8.68
C ASP A 124 -5.09 -4.12 -9.53
N HIS A 125 -4.17 -3.90 -10.47
CA HIS A 125 -4.26 -2.78 -11.40
C HIS A 125 -5.52 -2.83 -12.28
N SER A 126 -5.89 -4.03 -12.76
CA SER A 126 -7.11 -4.23 -13.57
C SER A 126 -8.36 -3.88 -12.76
N PHE A 127 -8.44 -4.31 -11.49
CA PHE A 127 -9.57 -3.96 -10.61
C PHE A 127 -9.61 -2.46 -10.31
N LYS A 128 -8.46 -1.80 -10.15
CA LYS A 128 -8.40 -0.34 -9.96
C LYS A 128 -8.93 0.42 -11.18
N ILE A 129 -8.62 -0.02 -12.40
CA ILE A 129 -9.17 0.58 -13.63
C ILE A 129 -10.70 0.46 -13.62
N VAL A 130 -11.24 -0.73 -13.32
CA VAL A 130 -12.70 -0.94 -13.26
C VAL A 130 -13.34 0.01 -12.24
N GLN A 131 -12.76 0.15 -11.04
CA GLN A 131 -13.27 1.08 -10.03
C GLN A 131 -13.29 2.54 -10.50
N VAL A 132 -12.23 2.98 -11.19
CA VAL A 132 -12.18 4.34 -11.75
C VAL A 132 -13.27 4.53 -12.81
N GLN A 133 -13.43 3.57 -13.72
CA GLN A 133 -14.43 3.68 -14.78
C GLN A 133 -15.87 3.61 -14.26
N VAL A 134 -16.13 2.83 -13.21
CA VAL A 134 -17.45 2.84 -12.54
C VAL A 134 -17.76 4.23 -11.99
N ARG A 135 -16.79 4.92 -11.35
CA ARG A 135 -16.99 6.30 -10.89
C ARG A 135 -17.26 7.26 -12.04
N VAL A 136 -16.54 7.13 -13.15
CA VAL A 136 -16.81 7.95 -14.36
C VAL A 136 -18.24 7.74 -14.86
N VAL A 137 -18.73 6.49 -14.89
CA VAL A 137 -20.12 6.19 -15.26
C VAL A 137 -21.10 6.83 -14.27
N GLU A 138 -20.86 6.70 -12.97
CA GLU A 138 -21.72 7.29 -11.93
C GLU A 138 -21.74 8.83 -12.01
N GLU A 139 -20.57 9.46 -12.17
CA GLU A 139 -20.41 10.91 -12.31
C GLU A 139 -21.11 11.43 -13.56
N GLU A 140 -20.97 10.77 -14.71
CA GLU A 140 -21.68 11.15 -15.93
C GLU A 140 -23.19 10.93 -15.80
N ARG A 141 -23.64 9.81 -15.22
CA ARG A 141 -25.08 9.55 -15.00
C ARG A 141 -25.70 10.55 -14.03
N ALA A 142 -24.95 11.03 -13.04
CA ALA A 142 -25.43 12.05 -12.09
C ALA A 142 -25.76 13.39 -12.77
N LYS A 143 -25.23 13.66 -13.97
CA LYS A 143 -25.55 14.86 -14.76
C LYS A 143 -26.95 14.81 -15.39
N GLY A 144 -27.65 13.68 -15.31
CA GLY A 144 -29.03 13.54 -15.78
C GLY A 144 -29.18 13.85 -17.27
N ALA A 145 -30.03 14.83 -17.62
CA ALA A 145 -30.26 15.21 -19.01
C ALA A 145 -29.01 15.79 -19.72
N ALA A 146 -28.00 16.24 -18.97
CA ALA A 146 -26.73 16.73 -19.50
C ALA A 146 -25.64 15.64 -19.57
N ALA A 147 -25.99 14.37 -19.29
CA ALA A 147 -25.03 13.26 -19.31
C ALA A 147 -24.51 13.00 -20.72
N ASN A 148 -23.19 12.81 -20.84
CA ASN A 148 -22.58 12.40 -22.10
C ASN A 148 -22.64 10.87 -22.23
N GLN A 149 -23.56 10.38 -23.06
CA GLN A 149 -23.74 8.95 -23.31
C GLN A 149 -22.50 8.29 -23.95
N ASP A 150 -21.74 9.02 -24.77
CA ASP A 150 -20.52 8.49 -25.36
C ASP A 150 -19.43 8.25 -24.31
N THR A 151 -19.33 9.14 -23.32
CA THR A 151 -18.41 8.95 -22.18
C THR A 151 -18.79 7.71 -21.37
N ILE A 152 -20.08 7.52 -21.11
CA ILE A 152 -20.60 6.35 -20.39
C ILE A 152 -20.29 5.07 -21.18
N ASN A 153 -20.59 5.03 -22.48
CA ASN A 153 -20.37 3.86 -23.33
C ASN A 153 -18.88 3.48 -23.41
N ARG A 154 -17.97 4.46 -23.54
CA ARG A 154 -16.51 4.23 -23.53
C ARG A 154 -16.00 3.71 -22.20
N ALA A 155 -16.53 4.23 -21.09
CA ALA A 155 -16.18 3.74 -19.76
C ALA A 155 -16.63 2.28 -19.57
N LEU A 156 -17.86 1.94 -20.02
CA LEU A 156 -18.38 0.57 -20.00
C LEU A 156 -17.56 -0.39 -20.87
N GLU A 157 -17.20 0.00 -22.09
CA GLU A 157 -16.31 -0.78 -22.97
C GLU A 157 -14.96 -1.03 -22.30
N THR A 158 -14.39 -0.03 -21.63
CA THR A 158 -13.12 -0.17 -20.91
C THR A 158 -13.24 -1.15 -19.75
N ILE A 159 -14.36 -1.13 -19.03
CA ILE A 159 -14.65 -2.11 -17.96
C ILE A 159 -14.73 -3.52 -18.53
N GLU A 160 -15.40 -3.72 -19.65
CA GLU A 160 -15.57 -5.02 -20.29
C GLU A 160 -14.23 -5.62 -20.76
N ILE A 161 -13.42 -4.82 -21.47
CA ILE A 161 -12.08 -5.24 -21.93
C ILE A 161 -11.19 -5.59 -20.73
N THR A 162 -11.20 -4.73 -19.70
CA THR A 162 -10.37 -4.93 -18.51
C THR A 162 -10.80 -6.17 -17.72
N ALA A 163 -12.10 -6.38 -17.56
CA ALA A 163 -12.65 -7.53 -16.86
C ALA A 163 -12.36 -8.85 -17.58
N THR A 164 -12.41 -8.84 -18.92
CA THR A 164 -12.07 -10.01 -19.74
C THR A 164 -10.59 -10.36 -19.60
N ASN A 165 -9.70 -9.38 -19.73
CA ASN A 165 -8.26 -9.59 -19.55
C ASN A 165 -7.91 -10.09 -18.14
N ALA A 166 -8.52 -9.51 -17.10
CA ALA A 166 -8.33 -9.95 -15.72
C ALA A 166 -8.84 -11.39 -15.50
N ARG A 167 -9.98 -11.75 -16.09
CA ARG A 167 -10.53 -13.10 -16.02
C ARG A 167 -9.60 -14.12 -16.67
N ASP A 168 -9.02 -13.80 -17.82
CA ASP A 168 -8.07 -14.68 -18.51
C ASP A 168 -6.79 -14.90 -17.68
N MET A 169 -6.31 -13.85 -17.02
CA MET A 169 -5.20 -13.95 -16.08
C MET A 169 -5.51 -14.85 -14.88
N ILE A 170 -6.75 -14.85 -14.39
CA ILE A 170 -7.17 -15.77 -13.31
C ILE A 170 -7.23 -17.21 -13.82
N LYS A 171 -7.85 -17.45 -14.99
CA LYS A 171 -8.04 -18.80 -15.56
C LYS A 171 -6.72 -19.49 -15.91
N SER A 172 -5.71 -18.74 -16.34
CA SER A 172 -4.35 -19.27 -16.58
C SER A 172 -3.64 -19.80 -15.32
N SER A 173 -4.18 -19.53 -14.12
CA SER A 173 -3.70 -20.06 -12.84
C SER A 173 -4.22 -21.47 -12.52
N GLY A 174 -5.27 -21.93 -13.21
CA GLY A 174 -6.01 -23.16 -12.92
C GLY A 174 -5.41 -24.46 -13.47
N GLY A 175 -4.15 -24.45 -13.95
CA GLY A 175 -3.36 -25.62 -14.28
C GLY A 175 -3.91 -26.57 -15.35
N SER A 176 -3.40 -26.47 -16.58
CA SER A 176 -2.97 -27.71 -17.25
C SER A 176 -1.66 -28.11 -16.60
N GLY A 177 -1.72 -28.97 -15.58
CA GLY A 177 -0.56 -29.52 -14.87
C GLY A 177 0.29 -30.46 -15.73
N GLU A 178 0.49 -30.12 -17.00
CA GLU A 178 1.39 -30.82 -17.90
C GLU A 178 2.81 -30.33 -17.63
N PRO A 179 3.74 -31.22 -17.27
CA PRO A 179 5.15 -30.87 -17.19
C PRO A 179 5.58 -30.28 -18.53
N VAL A 180 6.19 -29.08 -18.51
CA VAL A 180 6.75 -28.47 -19.72
C VAL A 180 7.87 -29.38 -20.22
N THR A 181 7.55 -30.22 -21.21
CA THR A 181 8.52 -31.07 -21.91
C THR A 181 9.16 -30.21 -22.99
N GLY A 182 10.31 -29.63 -22.67
CA GLY A 182 11.16 -28.95 -23.64
C GLY A 182 12.52 -29.63 -23.72
N THR A 183 12.96 -30.00 -24.92
CA THR A 183 14.34 -30.43 -25.15
C THR A 183 15.23 -29.19 -25.15
N ILE A 184 16.17 -29.13 -24.21
CA ILE A 184 17.22 -28.12 -24.19
C ILE A 184 18.20 -28.47 -25.32
N ILE A 185 18.38 -27.56 -26.27
CA ILE A 185 19.40 -27.67 -27.31
C ILE A 185 20.58 -26.81 -26.84
N ASP A 186 21.72 -27.46 -26.62
CA ASP A 186 23.04 -26.85 -26.39
C ASP A 186 23.67 -26.44 -27.73
#